data_AF-A0A816PLM5-F1
#
_entry.id   AF-A0A816PLM5-F1
#
_cell.length_a   1.000
_cell.length_b   1.000
_cell.length_c   1.000
_cell.angle_alpha   90.00
_cell.angle_beta   90.00
_cell.angle_gamma   90.00
#
_symmetry.space_group_name_H-M   'P 1'
#
loop_
_entity.id
_entity.type
_entity.pdbx_description
1 polymer ?
#
loop_
_entity_poly.entity_id
_entity_poly.type
_entity_poly.pdbx_seq_one_letter_code
_entity_poly.pdbx_strand_id
1 'polypeptide(L)'
;VTQCDYTYCGACIEPKIRSGSNCPSRSCNQLLTTAHLKSNTSMSLTISILDNLKGSCPERRIDCARKDVGCSWSGPRNTYDEHMNTCLFEKLRPMIDILYKVIENQSFHIEELQKQKTQLEQQNAQVEQQKTQLE
;
A
#
# COMPACT_ATOMS: atom_id res chain seq x y z
N VAL A 1 -6.03 -6.83 -24.96
CA VAL A 1 -7.38 -6.23 -25.00
C VAL A 1 -8.25 -7.07 -25.94
N THR A 2 -9.51 -7.32 -25.56
CA THR A 2 -10.49 -8.09 -26.37
C THR A 2 -11.30 -7.16 -27.28
N GLN A 3 -12.05 -7.68 -28.26
CA GLN A 3 -12.95 -6.87 -29.12
C GLN A 3 -14.06 -6.13 -28.37
N CYS A 4 -14.35 -6.52 -27.13
CA CYS A 4 -15.30 -5.85 -26.26
C CYS A 4 -14.63 -4.87 -25.28
N ASP A 5 -13.38 -4.47 -25.55
CA ASP A 5 -12.55 -3.57 -24.74
C ASP A 5 -12.29 -4.02 -23.29
N TYR A 6 -12.70 -5.23 -22.93
CA TYR A 6 -12.34 -5.82 -21.65
C TYR A 6 -10.89 -6.33 -21.67
N THR A 7 -10.24 -6.16 -20.54
CA THR A 7 -8.86 -6.60 -20.29
C THR A 7 -8.87 -7.70 -19.24
N TYR A 8 -8.10 -8.76 -19.50
CA TYR A 8 -7.99 -9.93 -18.65
C TYR A 8 -6.51 -10.32 -18.52
N CYS A 9 -6.14 -10.87 -17.36
CA CYS A 9 -4.84 -11.55 -17.21
C CYS A 9 -4.82 -12.80 -18.10
N GLY A 10 -3.64 -13.18 -18.63
CA GLY A 10 -3.46 -14.37 -19.48
C GLY A 10 -4.04 -15.63 -18.85
N ALA A 11 -3.75 -15.85 -17.56
CA ALA A 11 -4.23 -16.99 -16.80
C ALA A 11 -5.78 -17.11 -16.74
N CYS A 12 -6.52 -15.99 -16.72
CA CYS A 12 -7.98 -16.04 -16.68
C CYS A 12 -8.62 -16.17 -18.07
N ILE A 13 -7.98 -15.64 -19.11
CA ILE A 13 -8.56 -15.62 -20.46
C ILE A 13 -8.23 -16.90 -21.25
N GLU A 14 -7.06 -17.49 -21.03
CA GLU A 14 -6.62 -18.69 -21.76
C GLU A 14 -7.56 -19.90 -21.59
N PRO A 15 -8.03 -20.26 -20.37
CA PRO A 15 -8.96 -21.37 -20.22
C PRO A 15 -10.28 -21.11 -20.95
N LYS A 16 -10.77 -19.86 -20.95
CA LYS A 16 -12.03 -19.47 -21.59
C LYS A 16 -11.95 -19.50 -23.11
N ILE A 17 -10.81 -19.15 -23.67
CA ILE A 17 -10.56 -19.28 -25.11
C ILE A 17 -10.47 -20.76 -25.50
N ARG A 18 -9.75 -21.58 -24.72
CA ARG A 18 -9.63 -23.03 -24.97
C ARG A 18 -10.98 -23.75 -24.92
N SER A 19 -11.88 -23.32 -24.03
CA SER A 19 -13.22 -23.89 -23.90
C SER A 19 -14.24 -23.30 -24.88
N GLY A 20 -13.84 -22.39 -25.77
CA GLY A 20 -14.76 -21.71 -26.71
C GLY A 20 -15.89 -20.97 -26.00
N SER A 21 -15.61 -20.39 -24.82
CA SER A 21 -16.63 -19.74 -23.99
C SER A 21 -16.76 -18.25 -24.30
N ASN A 22 -17.91 -17.69 -23.92
CA ASN A 22 -18.19 -16.27 -24.06
C ASN A 22 -17.41 -15.44 -23.03
N CYS A 23 -17.31 -14.14 -23.30
CA CYS A 23 -16.68 -13.15 -22.46
C CYS A 23 -17.15 -13.25 -20.99
N PRO A 24 -16.23 -13.29 -20.00
CA PRO A 24 -16.60 -13.39 -18.58
C PRO A 24 -17.35 -12.18 -18.02
N SER A 25 -17.33 -11.03 -18.71
CA SER A 25 -18.04 -9.85 -18.26
C SER A 25 -19.56 -10.07 -18.36
N ARG A 26 -20.30 -9.84 -17.28
CA ARG A 26 -21.78 -10.04 -17.25
C ARG A 26 -22.53 -9.24 -18.32
N SER A 27 -21.97 -8.12 -18.76
CA SER A 27 -22.53 -7.25 -19.81
C SER A 27 -22.05 -7.58 -21.22
N CYS A 28 -21.23 -8.62 -21.39
CA CYS A 28 -20.68 -8.99 -22.70
C CYS A 28 -20.96 -10.47 -23.01
N ASN A 29 -21.64 -10.72 -24.13
CA ASN A 29 -21.92 -12.09 -24.60
C ASN A 29 -21.10 -12.45 -25.85
N GLN A 30 -20.01 -11.74 -26.13
CA GLN A 30 -19.17 -12.01 -27.29
C GLN A 30 -18.33 -13.28 -27.10
N LEU A 31 -18.21 -14.07 -28.17
CA LEU A 31 -17.33 -15.24 -28.20
C LEU A 31 -15.86 -14.80 -28.19
N LEU A 32 -15.07 -15.39 -27.30
CA LEU A 32 -13.64 -15.10 -27.22
C LEU A 32 -12.85 -16.00 -28.16
N THR A 33 -12.12 -15.41 -29.10
CA THR A 33 -11.21 -16.10 -30.01
C THR A 33 -9.79 -15.56 -29.86
N THR A 34 -8.79 -16.39 -30.13
CA THR A 34 -7.37 -15.98 -30.13
C THR A 34 -7.09 -14.86 -31.12
N ALA A 35 -7.81 -14.82 -32.25
CA ALA A 35 -7.70 -13.78 -33.26
C ALA A 35 -8.02 -12.37 -32.73
N HIS A 36 -8.78 -12.27 -31.63
CA HIS A 36 -9.24 -11.01 -31.06
C HIS A 36 -8.41 -10.55 -29.86
N LEU A 37 -7.36 -11.28 -29.50
CA LEU A 37 -6.42 -10.86 -28.46
C LEU A 37 -5.34 -9.96 -29.06
N LYS A 38 -5.43 -8.66 -28.82
CA LYS A 38 -4.30 -7.75 -29.06
C LYS A 38 -3.37 -7.79 -27.86
N SER A 39 -2.13 -8.25 -28.05
CA SER A 39 -1.03 -8.04 -27.11
C SER A 39 -0.66 -6.56 -27.12
N ASN A 40 -1.18 -5.79 -26.17
CA ASN A 40 -0.68 -4.44 -25.94
C ASN A 40 0.67 -4.55 -25.21
N THR A 41 1.73 -4.81 -25.97
CA THR A 41 3.13 -4.67 -25.51
C THR A 41 3.57 -3.21 -25.43
N SER A 42 2.76 -2.29 -25.95
CA SER A 42 3.04 -0.85 -25.92
C SER A 42 2.06 -0.16 -24.98
N MET A 43 2.39 -0.12 -23.69
CA MET A 43 1.92 0.96 -22.81
C MET A 43 2.72 0.97 -21.53
N SER A 44 3.63 1.95 -21.47
CA SER A 44 4.02 2.63 -20.23
C SER A 44 2.79 3.33 -19.62
N LEU A 45 1.79 2.53 -19.23
CA LEU A 45 0.71 2.98 -18.37
C LEU A 45 1.16 2.70 -16.96
N THR A 46 1.22 3.75 -16.17
CA THR A 46 1.43 3.71 -14.73
C THR A 46 0.61 2.58 -14.12
N ILE A 47 1.31 1.66 -13.45
CA ILE A 47 0.76 0.50 -12.72
C ILE A 47 -0.44 0.90 -11.84
N SER A 48 -0.47 2.15 -11.38
CA SER A 48 -1.54 2.78 -10.59
C SER A 48 -2.92 2.84 -11.28
N ILE A 49 -3.00 2.89 -12.62
CA ILE A 49 -4.30 2.90 -13.34
C ILE A 49 -4.84 1.47 -13.52
N LEU A 50 -3.95 0.48 -13.65
CA LEU A 50 -4.32 -0.93 -13.73
C LEU A 50 -4.88 -1.46 -12.40
N ASP A 51 -4.48 -0.91 -11.26
CA ASP A 51 -5.03 -1.28 -9.96
C ASP A 51 -6.46 -0.75 -9.73
N ASN A 52 -6.90 0.27 -10.49
CA ASN A 52 -8.28 0.78 -10.47
C ASN A 52 -9.18 0.18 -11.58
N LEU A 53 -8.60 -0.54 -12.55
CA LEU A 53 -9.38 -1.24 -13.55
C LEU A 53 -10.05 -2.47 -12.91
N LYS A 54 -11.37 -2.36 -12.72
CA LYS A 54 -12.31 -3.30 -12.06
C LYS A 54 -12.25 -4.79 -12.46
N GLY A 55 -11.34 -5.20 -13.34
CA GLY A 55 -11.07 -6.59 -13.68
C GLY A 55 -9.95 -7.18 -12.82
N SER A 56 -10.13 -7.25 -11.50
CA SER A 56 -9.11 -7.86 -10.65
C SER A 56 -9.10 -9.39 -10.85
N CYS A 57 -8.04 -9.89 -11.46
CA CYS A 57 -7.77 -11.32 -11.66
C CYS A 57 -7.84 -12.04 -10.28
N PRO A 58 -8.81 -12.95 -10.04
CA PRO A 58 -9.04 -13.55 -8.72
C PRO A 58 -7.84 -14.37 -8.22
N GLU A 59 -7.09 -14.98 -9.15
CA GLU A 59 -5.90 -15.77 -8.87
C GLU A 59 -4.61 -14.93 -8.77
N ARG A 60 -4.68 -13.60 -8.98
CA ARG A 60 -3.50 -12.73 -8.81
C ARG A 60 -3.08 -12.78 -7.35
N ARG A 61 -1.84 -13.21 -7.10
CA ARG A 61 -1.25 -13.10 -5.76
C ARG A 61 -1.07 -11.63 -5.41
N ILE A 62 -1.59 -11.24 -4.26
CA ILE A 62 -1.44 -9.91 -3.68
C ILE A 62 -0.94 -10.04 -2.25
N ASP A 63 -0.24 -9.02 -1.80
CA ASP A 63 0.22 -8.93 -0.42
C ASP A 63 -0.90 -8.37 0.47
N CYS A 64 -0.86 -8.70 1.75
CA CYS A 64 -1.72 -8.06 2.74
C CYS A 64 -1.52 -6.54 2.74
N ALA A 65 -2.61 -5.76 2.88
CA ALA A 65 -2.51 -4.32 3.09
C ALA A 65 -1.69 -3.93 4.34
N ARG A 66 -1.49 -4.86 5.28
CA ARG A 66 -0.73 -4.69 6.52
C ARG A 66 0.70 -5.20 6.45
N LYS A 67 1.26 -5.32 5.24
CA LYS A 67 2.67 -5.66 5.03
C LYS A 67 3.62 -4.59 5.60
N ASP A 68 3.17 -3.32 5.65
CA ASP A 68 3.88 -2.20 6.26
C ASP A 68 4.15 -2.40 7.76
N VAL A 69 3.24 -3.08 8.45
CA VAL A 69 3.35 -3.40 9.89
C VAL A 69 3.75 -4.85 10.15
N GLY A 70 4.22 -5.57 9.12
CA GLY A 70 4.83 -6.89 9.26
C GLY A 70 3.92 -8.09 9.00
N CYS A 71 2.71 -7.91 8.45
CA CYS A 71 1.93 -9.05 8.01
C CYS A 71 2.62 -9.78 6.85
N SER A 72 2.92 -11.06 7.02
CA SER A 72 3.60 -11.90 6.03
C SER A 72 2.64 -12.56 5.02
N TRP A 73 1.33 -12.35 5.17
CA TRP A 73 0.36 -12.97 4.28
C TRP A 73 0.48 -12.41 2.85
N SER A 74 0.51 -13.34 1.89
CA SER A 74 0.47 -13.08 0.46
C SER A 74 -0.25 -14.24 -0.20
N GLY A 75 -1.31 -13.96 -0.94
CA GLY A 75 -2.22 -14.98 -1.43
C GLY A 75 -3.08 -14.52 -2.61
N PRO A 76 -3.84 -15.44 -3.22
CA PRO A 76 -4.80 -15.11 -4.27
C PRO A 76 -5.76 -13.99 -3.83
N ARG A 77 -6.11 -13.09 -4.74
CA ARG A 77 -7.02 -11.98 -4.44
C ARG A 77 -8.41 -12.47 -3.98
N ASN A 78 -8.90 -13.60 -4.49
CA ASN A 78 -10.20 -14.15 -4.06
C ASN A 78 -10.23 -14.60 -2.59
N THR A 79 -9.09 -14.86 -1.95
CA THR A 79 -9.00 -15.19 -0.51
C THR A 79 -8.61 -13.98 0.35
N TYR A 80 -8.40 -12.82 -0.27
CA TYR A 80 -7.98 -11.60 0.42
C TYR A 80 -8.99 -11.13 1.46
N ASP A 81 -10.28 -11.08 1.12
CA ASP A 81 -11.31 -10.58 2.05
C ASP A 81 -11.45 -11.50 3.28
N GLU A 82 -11.35 -12.82 3.09
CA GLU A 82 -11.31 -13.78 4.19
C GLU A 82 -10.10 -13.57 5.10
N HIS A 83 -8.93 -13.35 4.50
CA HIS A 83 -7.74 -12.97 5.24
C HIS A 83 -7.94 -11.66 6.02
N MET A 84 -8.47 -10.61 5.40
CA MET A 84 -8.67 -9.31 6.07
C MET A 84 -9.58 -9.41 7.30
N ASN A 85 -10.60 -10.28 7.26
CA ASN A 85 -11.48 -10.53 8.42
C ASN A 85 -10.77 -11.26 9.59
N THR A 86 -9.72 -12.02 9.29
CA THR A 86 -8.96 -12.81 10.28
C THR A 86 -7.58 -12.22 10.60
N CYS A 87 -7.13 -11.22 9.85
CA CYS A 87 -5.81 -10.63 9.96
C CYS A 87 -5.63 -9.95 11.33
N LEU A 88 -4.70 -10.46 12.13
CA LEU A 88 -4.38 -9.88 13.45
C LEU A 88 -3.86 -8.45 13.32
N PHE A 89 -3.06 -8.17 12.29
CA PHE A 89 -2.51 -6.83 12.06
C PHE A 89 -3.57 -5.82 11.63
N GLU A 90 -4.64 -6.26 10.96
CA GLU A 90 -5.80 -5.39 10.70
C GLU A 90 -6.48 -5.00 12.01
N LYS A 91 -6.73 -5.98 12.88
CA LYS A 91 -7.37 -5.75 14.18
C LYS A 91 -6.54 -4.88 15.11
N LEU A 92 -5.21 -5.00 15.05
CA LEU A 92 -4.28 -4.20 15.83
C LEU A 92 -4.07 -2.79 15.26
N ARG A 93 -4.54 -2.50 14.04
CA ARG A 93 -4.25 -1.23 13.36
C ARG A 93 -4.63 0.00 14.16
N PRO A 94 -5.82 0.10 14.80
CA PRO A 94 -6.19 1.27 15.57
C PRO A 94 -5.20 1.55 16.71
N MET A 95 -4.70 0.50 17.36
CA MET A 95 -3.72 0.63 18.44
C MET A 95 -2.36 1.08 17.91
N ILE A 96 -1.89 0.49 16.79
CA ILE A 96 -0.64 0.89 16.14
C ILE A 96 -0.69 2.36 15.71
N ASP A 97 -1.80 2.82 15.13
CA ASP A 97 -1.97 4.22 14.70
C ASP A 97 -1.93 5.19 15.91
N ILE A 98 -2.49 4.80 17.06
CA ILE A 98 -2.37 5.57 18.30
C ILE A 98 -0.91 5.62 18.77
N LEU A 99 -0.21 4.49 18.76
CA LEU A 99 1.20 4.43 19.17
C LEU A 99 2.09 5.31 18.29
N TYR A 100 1.87 5.34 16.97
CA TYR A 100 2.61 6.24 16.08
C TYR A 100 2.41 7.72 16.45
N LYS A 101 1.18 8.13 16.75
CA LYS A 101 0.90 9.52 17.20
C LYS A 101 1.58 9.84 18.52
N VAL A 102 1.62 8.89 19.46
CA VAL A 102 2.32 9.06 20.73
C VAL A 102 3.82 9.23 20.50
N ILE A 103 4.43 8.40 19.65
CA ILE A 103 5.85 8.48 19.31
C ILE A 103 6.19 9.83 18.66
N GLU A 104 5.35 10.29 17.74
CA GLU A 104 5.53 11.59 17.07
C GLU A 104 5.48 12.74 18.09
N ASN A 105 4.48 12.73 18.97
CA ASN A 105 4.34 13.73 20.02
C ASN A 105 5.51 13.71 21.01
N GLN A 106 5.95 12.52 21.42
CA GLN A 106 7.12 12.36 22.30
C GLN A 106 8.41 12.86 21.64
N SER A 107 8.58 12.59 20.35
CA SER A 107 9.75 13.08 19.58
C SER A 107 9.77 14.61 19.55
N PHE A 108 8.62 15.25 19.34
CA PHE A 108 8.49 16.69 19.42
C PHE A 108 8.87 17.25 20.80
N HIS A 109 8.41 16.63 21.89
CA HIS A 109 8.75 17.05 23.25
C HIS A 109 10.23 16.89 23.57
N ILE A 110 10.86 15.81 23.08
CA ILE A 110 12.30 15.59 23.25
C ILE A 110 13.10 16.71 22.57
N GLU A 111 12.73 17.10 21.34
CA GLU A 111 13.41 18.18 20.62
C GLU A 111 13.28 19.52 21.36
N GLU A 112 12.10 19.83 21.88
CA GLU A 112 11.86 21.06 22.64
C GLU A 112 12.68 21.10 23.94
N LEU A 113 12.71 19.99 24.68
CA LEU A 113 13.53 19.90 25.90
C LEU A 113 15.03 20.02 25.58
N GLN A 114 15.50 19.50 24.45
CA GLN A 114 16.89 19.67 24.03
C GLN A 114 17.22 21.14 23.72
N LYS A 115 16.30 21.89 23.10
CA LYS A 115 16.46 23.33 22.87
C LYS A 115 16.55 24.09 24.19
N GLN A 116 15.63 23.82 25.12
CA GLN A 116 15.61 24.47 26.43
C GLN A 116 16.89 24.18 27.23
N LYS A 117 17.35 22.92 27.23
CA LYS A 117 18.62 22.55 27.87
C LYS A 117 19.78 23.36 27.31
N THR A 118 19.88 23.48 25.99
CA THR A 118 20.95 24.23 25.32
C THR A 118 20.93 25.71 25.70
N GLN A 119 19.74 26.31 25.77
CA GLN A 119 19.58 27.70 26.21
C GLN A 119 20.03 27.91 27.65
N LEU A 120 19.66 27.01 28.57
CA LEU A 120 20.09 27.06 29.96
C LEU A 120 21.61 26.90 30.11
N GLU A 121 22.21 26.00 29.33
CA GLU A 121 23.67 25.84 29.30
C GLU A 121 24.38 27.12 28.84
N GLN A 122 23.84 27.82 27.84
CA GLN A 122 24.36 29.12 27.39
C GLN A 122 24.20 30.21 28.45
N GLN A 123 23.05 30.27 29.12
CA GLN A 123 22.81 31.22 30.22
C GLN A 123 23.78 30.99 31.39
N ASN A 124 23.98 29.73 31.78
CA ASN A 124 24.92 29.37 32.84
C ASN A 124 26.34 29.80 32.47
N ALA A 125 26.78 29.56 31.23
CA ALA A 125 28.08 30.01 30.76
C ALA A 125 28.24 31.54 30.82
N GLN A 126 27.19 32.31 30.47
CA GLN A 126 27.20 33.77 30.57
C GLN A 126 27.31 34.24 32.02
N VAL A 127 26.57 33.61 32.95
CA VAL A 127 26.63 33.94 34.37
C VAL A 127 28.03 33.70 34.93
N GLU A 128 28.68 32.59 34.57
CA GLU A 128 30.06 32.32 35.00
C GLU A 128 31.05 33.35 34.44
N GLN A 129 30.91 33.76 33.18
CA GLN A 129 31.72 34.84 32.61
C GLN A 129 31.53 36.17 33.34
N GLN A 130 30.30 36.50 33.74
CA GLN A 130 30.00 37.71 34.51
C GLN A 130 30.64 37.68 35.90
N LYS A 131 30.65 36.52 36.57
CA LYS A 131 31.31 36.37 37.87
C LYS A 131 32.80 36.65 37.78
N THR A 132 33.49 36.08 36.78
CA THR A 132 34.93 36.30 36.58
C THR A 132 35.29 37.77 36.27
N GLN A 133 34.36 38.57 35.73
CA GLN A 133 34.61 39.99 35.47
C GLN A 133 34.48 40.89 36.71
N LEU A 134 33.86 40.39 37.78
CA LEU A 134 33.63 41.13 39.03
C LEU A 134 34.69 40.85 40.10
N GLU A 135 35.54 39.85 39.89
CA GLU A 135 36.70 39.49 40.72
C GLU A 135 37.97 40.17 40.22
#